data_AF-A0A410UEE8-F1
#
_entry.id   AF-A0A410UEE8-F1
#
_cell.length_a   1.000
_cell.length_b   1.000
_cell.length_c   1.000
_cell.angle_alpha   90.00
_cell.angle_beta   90.00
_cell.angle_gamma   90.00
#
_symmetry.space_group_name_H-M   'P 1'
#
loop_
_entity.id
_entity.type
_entity.pdbx_description
1 polymer ?
#
loop_
_entity_poly.entity_id
_entity_poly.type
_entity_poly.pdbx_seq_one_letter_code
_entity_poly.pdbx_strand_id
1 'polypeptide(L)'
;MKRIILMAALALGGCGIKSVHPFVPVTVKVPMPMPCKVTLPQAPAWAIDALPLGSDVWGQMTALRAERLQRMGYERQLLAVIESCQ
;
A
#
# COMPACT_ATOMS: atom_id res chain seq x y z
N MET A 1 44.61 -58.71 13.37
CA MET A 1 44.48 -58.33 11.95
C MET A 1 43.01 -58.22 11.50
N LYS A 2 42.24 -59.32 11.44
CA LYS A 2 40.85 -59.34 10.93
C LYS A 2 39.88 -58.38 11.64
N ARG A 3 39.99 -58.24 12.97
CA ARG A 3 39.16 -57.33 13.78
C ARG A 3 39.46 -55.84 13.55
N ILE A 4 40.72 -55.50 13.24
CA ILE A 4 41.15 -54.11 13.00
C ILE A 4 40.63 -53.64 11.64
N ILE A 5 40.68 -54.53 10.64
CA ILE A 5 40.14 -54.27 9.30
C ILE A 5 38.61 -54.06 9.37
N LEU A 6 37.91 -54.84 10.20
CA LEU A 6 36.46 -54.71 10.37
C LEU A 6 36.08 -53.38 11.06
N MET A 7 36.84 -52.97 12.08
CA MET A 7 36.64 -51.68 12.76
C MET A 7 36.94 -50.49 11.86
N ALA A 8 38.00 -50.57 11.06
CA ALA A 8 38.29 -49.55 10.05
C ALA A 8 37.16 -49.45 9.02
N ALA A 9 36.65 -50.57 8.51
CA ALA A 9 35.54 -50.57 7.56
C ALA A 9 34.25 -49.93 8.12
N LEU A 10 33.94 -50.14 9.41
CA LEU A 10 32.80 -49.49 10.07
C LEU A 10 32.99 -47.97 10.24
N ALA A 11 34.21 -47.53 10.56
CA ALA A 11 34.51 -46.11 10.77
C ALA A 11 34.38 -45.28 9.48
N LEU A 12 34.60 -45.89 8.31
CA LEU A 12 34.44 -45.23 7.01
C LEU A 12 32.99 -45.18 6.49
N GLY A 13 32.04 -45.87 7.12
CA GLY A 13 30.64 -45.98 6.65
C GLY A 13 29.71 -44.81 7.01
N GLY A 14 30.16 -43.83 7.78
CA GLY A 14 29.32 -42.75 8.32
C GLY A 14 29.00 -41.59 7.34
N CYS A 15 29.69 -41.50 6.20
CA CYS A 15 29.63 -40.33 5.32
C CYS A 15 28.50 -40.41 4.26
N GLY A 16 27.28 -40.73 4.69
CA GLY A 16 26.12 -40.87 3.79
C GLY A 16 24.79 -40.38 4.35
N ILE A 17 24.75 -40.00 5.64
CA ILE A 17 23.52 -39.53 6.28
C ILE A 17 23.28 -38.08 5.88
N LYS A 18 22.79 -37.86 4.65
CA LYS A 18 22.13 -36.60 4.31
C LYS A 18 20.82 -36.59 5.10
N SER A 19 20.74 -35.74 6.12
CA SER A 19 19.48 -35.38 6.76
C SER A 19 18.60 -34.67 5.73
N VAL A 20 17.90 -35.47 4.93
CA VAL A 20 16.81 -34.99 4.07
C VAL A 20 15.65 -34.72 5.01
N HIS A 21 15.68 -33.55 5.66
CA HIS A 21 14.44 -33.00 6.17
C HIS A 21 13.50 -32.86 4.95
N PRO A 22 12.31 -33.49 4.97
CA PRO A 22 11.37 -33.27 3.90
C PRO A 22 11.07 -31.78 3.87
N PHE A 23 11.46 -31.12 2.78
CA PHE A 23 11.02 -29.76 2.51
C PHE A 23 9.51 -29.87 2.27
N VAL A 24 8.72 -29.55 3.30
CA VAL A 24 7.26 -29.48 3.18
C VAL A 24 6.95 -28.06 2.72
N PRO A 25 6.62 -27.84 1.43
CA PRO A 25 6.25 -26.51 0.98
C PRO A 25 4.98 -26.07 1.71
N VAL A 26 5.08 -24.99 2.48
CA VAL A 26 3.93 -24.36 3.13
C VAL A 26 3.29 -23.41 2.14
N THR A 27 2.04 -23.66 1.77
CA THR A 27 1.28 -22.74 0.92
C THR A 27 0.87 -21.51 1.72
N VAL A 28 1.48 -20.36 1.43
CA VAL A 28 1.11 -19.07 2.01
C VAL A 28 0.20 -18.33 1.04
N LYS A 29 -0.99 -17.93 1.51
CA LYS A 29 -1.86 -17.03 0.75
C LYS A 29 -1.37 -15.60 0.94
N VAL A 30 -0.78 -15.04 -0.10
CA VAL A 30 -0.41 -13.62 -0.14
C VAL A 30 -1.64 -12.82 -0.57
N PRO A 31 -2.12 -11.87 0.24
CA PRO A 31 -3.20 -10.98 -0.18
C PRO A 31 -2.71 -10.13 -1.35
N MET A 32 -3.44 -10.17 -2.47
CA MET A 32 -3.17 -9.32 -3.62
C MET A 32 -3.96 -8.01 -3.47
N PRO A 33 -3.34 -6.84 -3.70
CA PRO A 33 -4.06 -5.57 -3.66
C PRO A 33 -5.17 -5.57 -4.72
N MET A 34 -6.41 -5.37 -4.27
CA MET A 34 -7.56 -5.22 -5.16
C MET A 34 -7.63 -3.78 -5.66
N PRO A 35 -7.93 -3.54 -6.94
CA PRO A 35 -8.06 -2.17 -7.45
C PRO A 35 -9.29 -1.50 -6.84
N CYS A 36 -9.09 -0.40 -6.13
CA CYS A 36 -10.21 0.40 -5.65
C CYS A 36 -10.88 1.13 -6.82
N LYS A 37 -12.17 0.88 -7.02
CA LYS A 37 -12.98 1.57 -8.03
C LYS A 37 -13.79 2.65 -7.36
N VAL A 38 -13.36 3.90 -7.53
CA VAL A 38 -14.05 5.07 -6.99
C VAL A 38 -14.30 6.10 -8.07
N THR A 39 -15.39 6.83 -7.92
CA THR A 39 -15.69 8.00 -8.75
C THR A 39 -15.05 9.22 -8.11
N LEU A 40 -14.25 9.96 -8.87
CA LEU A 40 -13.66 11.21 -8.40
C LEU A 40 -14.77 12.25 -8.18
N PRO A 41 -14.85 12.90 -7.00
CA PRO A 41 -15.77 14.00 -6.79
C PRO A 41 -15.48 15.13 -7.78
N GLN A 42 -16.53 15.76 -8.30
CA GLN A 42 -16.37 16.88 -9.22
C GLN A 42 -15.89 18.12 -8.46
N ALA A 43 -14.90 18.82 -9.01
CA ALA A 43 -14.48 20.10 -8.48
C ALA A 43 -15.65 21.12 -8.55
N PRO A 44 -15.93 21.86 -7.47
CA PRO A 44 -16.95 22.90 -7.49
C PRO A 44 -16.50 24.07 -8.38
N ALA A 45 -17.45 24.91 -8.79
CA ALA A 45 -17.14 26.19 -9.41
C ALA A 45 -16.49 27.10 -8.35
N TRP A 46 -15.18 27.31 -8.45
CA TRP A 46 -14.42 28.09 -7.48
C TRP A 46 -14.84 29.56 -7.50
N ALA A 47 -15.03 30.14 -6.33
CA ALA A 47 -15.52 31.51 -6.22
C ALA A 47 -14.55 32.54 -6.84
N ILE A 48 -13.23 32.29 -6.83
CA ILE A 48 -12.25 33.19 -7.45
C ILE A 48 -12.33 33.19 -8.97
N ASP A 49 -12.67 32.05 -9.60
CA ASP A 49 -12.76 31.95 -11.06
C ASP A 49 -13.88 32.85 -11.63
N ALA A 50 -14.89 33.17 -10.82
CA ALA A 50 -15.98 34.07 -11.17
C ALA A 50 -15.70 35.55 -10.83
N LEU A 51 -14.56 35.87 -10.21
CA LEU A 51 -14.25 37.23 -9.75
C LEU A 51 -13.76 38.12 -10.90
N PRO A 52 -14.39 39.27 -11.17
CA PRO A 52 -13.93 40.19 -12.21
C PRO A 52 -12.52 40.73 -11.94
N LEU A 53 -11.74 40.92 -13.00
CA LEU A 53 -10.44 41.59 -12.92
C LEU A 53 -10.62 43.03 -12.42
N GLY A 54 -9.77 43.46 -11.48
CA GLY A 54 -9.85 44.79 -10.87
C GLY A 54 -10.89 44.93 -9.76
N SER A 55 -11.49 43.83 -9.29
CA SER A 55 -12.35 43.84 -8.10
C SER A 55 -11.63 44.45 -6.90
N ASP A 56 -12.38 45.19 -6.09
CA ASP A 56 -11.88 45.82 -4.88
C ASP A 56 -11.50 44.79 -3.81
N VAL A 57 -10.83 45.26 -2.75
CA VAL A 57 -10.37 44.38 -1.65
C VAL A 57 -11.55 43.64 -1.02
N TRP A 58 -12.72 44.26 -0.92
CA TRP A 58 -13.89 43.62 -0.34
C TRP A 58 -14.43 42.46 -1.21
N GLY A 59 -14.50 42.64 -2.53
CA GLY A 59 -14.85 41.60 -3.47
C GLY A 59 -13.86 40.43 -3.45
N GLN A 60 -12.56 40.74 -3.44
CA GLN A 60 -11.50 39.73 -3.33
C GLN A 60 -11.61 38.93 -2.03
N MET A 61 -11.74 39.59 -0.88
CA MET A 61 -11.82 38.92 0.43
C MET A 61 -13.08 38.05 0.56
N THR A 62 -14.20 38.49 -0.02
CA THR A 62 -15.45 37.73 -0.04
C THR A 62 -15.30 36.45 -0.87
N ALA A 63 -14.74 36.56 -2.07
CA ALA A 63 -14.47 35.41 -2.95
C ALA A 63 -13.49 34.42 -2.31
N LEU A 64 -12.40 34.91 -1.70
CA LEU A 64 -11.43 34.06 -1.00
C LEU A 64 -12.04 33.32 0.19
N ARG A 65 -12.91 33.99 0.97
CA ARG A 65 -13.60 33.35 2.11
C ARG A 65 -14.57 32.27 1.64
N ALA A 66 -15.33 32.54 0.58
CA ALA A 66 -16.24 31.57 -0.02
C ALA A 66 -15.47 30.36 -0.54
N GLU A 67 -14.40 30.57 -1.31
CA GLU A 67 -13.58 29.50 -1.85
C GLU A 67 -12.91 28.66 -0.77
N ARG A 68 -12.43 29.27 0.32
CA ARG A 68 -11.88 28.52 1.46
C ARG A 68 -12.86 27.47 1.97
N LEU A 69 -14.14 27.83 2.09
CA LEU A 69 -15.18 26.89 2.53
C LEU A 69 -15.46 25.82 1.46
N GLN A 70 -15.47 26.18 0.18
CA GLN A 70 -15.60 25.23 -0.92
C GLN A 70 -14.46 24.19 -0.90
N ARG A 71 -13.21 24.62 -0.72
CA ARG A 71 -12.03 23.74 -0.66
C ARG A 71 -12.10 22.81 0.54
N MET A 72 -12.46 23.33 1.71
CA MET A 72 -12.68 22.48 2.90
C MET A 72 -13.76 21.42 2.66
N GLY A 73 -14.83 21.75 1.93
CA GLY A 73 -15.86 20.79 1.55
C GLY A 73 -15.33 19.72 0.61
N TYR A 74 -14.64 20.13 -0.45
CA TYR A 74 -14.06 19.24 -1.46
C TYR A 74 -12.99 18.31 -0.88
N GLU A 75 -12.11 18.82 0.00
CA GLU A 75 -11.12 18.00 0.72
C GLU A 75 -11.78 16.88 1.52
N ARG A 76 -12.89 17.16 2.22
CA ARG A 76 -13.64 16.12 2.94
C ARG A 76 -14.24 15.08 2.01
N GLN A 77 -14.75 15.49 0.84
CA GLN A 77 -15.24 14.55 -0.16
C GLN A 77 -14.12 13.66 -0.71
N LEU A 78 -12.94 14.23 -0.97
CA LEU A 78 -11.76 13.46 -1.39
C LEU A 78 -11.31 12.47 -0.31
N LEU A 79 -11.25 12.89 0.95
CA LEU A 79 -10.92 12.01 2.06
C LEU A 79 -11.92 10.86 2.18
N ALA A 80 -13.22 11.13 2.08
CA ALA A 80 -14.25 10.08 2.11
C ALA A 80 -14.06 9.04 0.98
N VAL A 81 -13.61 9.49 -0.21
CA VAL A 81 -13.30 8.58 -1.32
C VAL A 81 -12.06 7.73 -1.01
N ILE A 82 -11.02 8.31 -0.42
CA ILE A 82 -9.82 7.56 -0.01
C ILE A 82 -10.16 6.54 1.09
N GLU A 83 -10.94 6.94 2.10
CA GLU A 83 -11.38 6.08 3.19
C GLU A 83 -12.24 4.91 2.70
N SER A 84 -13.03 5.11 1.62
CA SER A 84 -13.80 4.02 1.01
C SER A 84 -12.95 2.91 0.38
N CYS A 85 -11.65 3.15 0.18
CA CYS A 85 -10.69 2.22 -0.42
C CYS A 85 -9.81 1.47 0.59
N GLN A 86 -9.83 1.85 1.87
CA GLN A 86 -9.07 1.19 2.93
C GLN A 86 -9.80 -0.05 3.45
#